data_AF-A0A7C7SWB0-F1
#
_entry.id   AF-A0A7C7SWB0-F1
#
_cell.length_a   1.000
_cell.length_b   1.000
_cell.length_c   1.000
_cell.angle_alpha   90.00
_cell.angle_beta   90.00
_cell.angle_gamma   90.00
#
_symmetry.space_group_name_H-M   'P 1'
#
loop_
_entity.id
_entity.type
_entity.pdbx_description
1 polymer ?
#
loop_
_entity_poly.entity_id
_entity_poly.type
_entity_poly.pdbx_seq_one_letter_code
_entity_poly.pdbx_strand_id
1 'polypeptide(L)'
;MFRKLTLTAWSLLIMTAATGAQAADPENTIYLETDQGRVTIELRPDLAPQHVERIKTLTREGFYDGVVFHRVIEGFMAQTGDPTGTGTGGSEYPDVPAEFSDYEYKRGTAAMARAMDPDSANSQFFICFTDTGCSFLKGQYTVWGQVSEGMEHIDAVERGEPPRNPSKIVKMTVAADAEGAEAAAE
;
A
#
# COMPACT_ATOMS: atom_id res chain seq x y z
N MET A 1 58.86 -50.52 1.26
CA MET A 1 59.06 -49.29 2.07
C MET A 1 58.40 -48.13 1.35
N PHE A 2 57.65 -47.34 2.10
CA PHE A 2 56.69 -46.28 1.71
C PHE A 2 57.22 -45.12 0.83
N ARG A 3 56.26 -44.44 0.16
CA ARG A 3 56.13 -42.98 -0.16
C ARG A 3 55.91 -42.73 -1.67
N LYS A 4 55.02 -41.87 -2.17
CA LYS A 4 54.04 -40.90 -1.64
C LYS A 4 53.05 -40.61 -2.79
N LEU A 5 51.75 -40.58 -2.52
CA LEU A 5 50.71 -40.11 -3.43
C LEU A 5 50.49 -38.61 -3.17
N THR A 6 50.76 -37.74 -4.14
CA THR A 6 50.48 -36.30 -4.04
C THR A 6 49.06 -36.01 -4.53
N LEU A 7 48.16 -35.66 -3.60
CA LEU A 7 46.86 -35.07 -3.88
C LEU A 7 47.04 -33.57 -4.14
N THR A 8 46.66 -33.08 -5.32
CA THR A 8 46.47 -31.66 -5.60
C THR A 8 45.06 -31.26 -5.18
N ALA A 9 44.96 -30.51 -4.08
CA ALA A 9 43.71 -29.91 -3.63
C ALA A 9 43.38 -28.71 -4.54
N TRP A 10 42.25 -28.77 -5.25
CA TRP A 10 41.65 -27.61 -5.90
C TRP A 10 40.84 -26.84 -4.85
N SER A 11 41.34 -25.67 -4.47
CA SER A 11 40.62 -24.74 -3.58
C SER A 11 39.43 -24.15 -4.33
N LEU A 12 38.22 -24.56 -3.93
CA LEU A 12 36.98 -23.97 -4.40
C LEU A 12 36.75 -22.64 -3.67
N LEU A 13 36.84 -21.52 -4.40
CA LEU A 13 36.46 -20.20 -3.90
C LEU A 13 34.93 -20.13 -3.85
N ILE A 14 34.34 -20.17 -2.66
CA ILE A 14 32.91 -19.92 -2.47
C ILE A 14 32.73 -18.40 -2.40
N MET A 15 32.24 -17.79 -3.49
CA MET A 15 31.71 -16.42 -3.44
C MET A 15 30.32 -16.47 -2.81
N THR A 16 30.22 -16.12 -1.53
CA THR A 16 28.94 -15.81 -0.90
C THR A 16 28.47 -14.45 -1.40
N ALA A 17 27.61 -14.43 -2.41
CA ALA A 17 26.79 -13.28 -2.71
C ALA A 17 25.77 -13.13 -1.57
N ALA A 18 26.00 -12.19 -0.67
CA ALA A 18 24.98 -11.75 0.27
C ALA A 18 23.91 -11.01 -0.54
N THR A 19 22.80 -11.70 -0.82
CA THR A 19 21.55 -11.05 -1.23
C THR A 19 21.03 -10.29 -0.01
N GLY A 20 21.47 -9.04 0.16
CA GLY A 20 20.79 -8.11 1.04
C GLY A 20 19.41 -7.83 0.45
N ALA A 21 18.35 -8.06 1.22
CA ALA A 21 17.05 -7.49 0.91
C ALA A 21 17.26 -5.97 0.77
N GLN A 22 16.99 -5.43 -0.41
CA GLN A 22 17.00 -3.99 -0.61
C GLN A 22 15.89 -3.43 0.29
N ALA A 23 16.27 -2.61 1.27
CA ALA A 23 15.30 -1.95 2.13
C ALA A 23 14.32 -1.14 1.25
N ALA A 24 13.04 -1.16 1.62
CA ALA A 24 12.02 -0.38 0.94
C ALA A 24 12.42 1.10 0.95
N ASP A 25 12.22 1.80 -0.17
CA ASP A 25 12.48 3.23 -0.26
C ASP A 25 11.49 3.99 0.66
N PRO A 26 11.97 4.71 1.69
CA PRO A 26 11.08 5.40 2.63
C PRO A 26 10.20 6.46 1.96
N GLU A 27 10.63 7.05 0.84
CA GLU A 27 9.79 7.98 0.09
C GLU A 27 8.63 7.25 -0.61
N ASN A 28 8.81 5.96 -0.94
CA ASN A 28 7.80 5.13 -1.57
C ASN A 28 7.16 4.12 -0.60
N THR A 29 7.09 4.50 0.68
CA THR A 29 6.46 3.70 1.73
C THR A 29 5.49 4.57 2.53
N ILE A 30 4.29 4.05 2.75
CA ILE A 30 3.28 4.66 3.63
C ILE A 30 3.12 3.83 4.90
N TYR A 31 3.11 4.51 6.04
CA TYR A 31 2.57 3.99 7.28
C TYR A 31 1.12 4.44 7.44
N LEU A 32 0.21 3.48 7.41
CA LEU A 32 -1.22 3.67 7.63
C LEU A 32 -1.56 3.16 9.03
N GLU A 33 -1.64 4.07 9.99
CA GLU A 33 -2.10 3.77 11.34
C GLU A 33 -3.62 3.71 11.35
N THR A 34 -4.17 2.56 11.73
CA THR A 34 -5.61 2.39 11.96
C THR A 34 -5.88 2.19 13.45
N ASP A 35 -7.15 2.24 13.85
CA ASP A 35 -7.55 1.81 15.19
C ASP A 35 -7.38 0.29 15.44
N GLN A 36 -7.03 -0.48 14.40
CA GLN A 36 -6.68 -1.90 14.51
C GLN A 36 -5.16 -2.14 14.59
N GLY A 37 -4.33 -1.16 14.22
CA GLY A 37 -2.87 -1.25 14.16
C GLY A 37 -2.26 -0.65 12.89
N ARG A 38 -0.93 -0.74 12.76
CA ARG A 38 -0.16 -0.15 11.66
C ARG A 38 -0.11 -1.07 10.44
N VAL A 39 -0.37 -0.51 9.27
CA VAL A 39 -0.22 -1.18 7.97
C VAL A 39 0.87 -0.48 7.17
N THR A 40 1.81 -1.24 6.63
CA THR A 40 2.86 -0.72 5.74
C THR A 40 2.46 -0.98 4.30
N ILE A 41 2.44 0.08 3.48
CA ILE A 41 2.07 0.00 2.05
C ILE A 41 3.25 0.49 1.22
N GLU A 42 3.75 -0.37 0.34
CA GLU A 42 4.72 -0.01 -0.70
C GLU A 42 4.00 0.65 -1.87
N LEU A 43 4.48 1.84 -2.26
CA LEU A 43 3.94 2.60 -3.37
C LEU A 43 4.48 2.09 -4.70
N ARG A 44 3.68 2.23 -5.77
CA ARG A 44 3.98 1.75 -7.12
C ARG A 44 4.03 2.88 -8.14
N PRO A 45 5.01 3.80 -8.03
CA PRO A 45 5.18 4.89 -9.00
C PRO A 45 5.54 4.38 -10.40
N ASP A 46 5.99 3.12 -10.51
CA ASP A 46 6.18 2.42 -11.78
C ASP A 46 4.86 2.08 -12.49
N LEU A 47 3.75 1.98 -11.75
CA LEU A 47 2.40 1.73 -12.29
C LEU A 47 1.57 3.02 -12.42
N ALA A 48 1.61 3.87 -11.40
CA ALA A 48 0.69 5.00 -11.26
C ALA A 48 1.37 6.22 -10.61
N PRO A 49 2.30 6.87 -11.33
CA PRO A 49 3.10 7.96 -10.77
C PRO A 49 2.25 9.15 -10.30
N GLN A 50 1.20 9.54 -11.03
CA GLN A 50 0.36 10.68 -10.64
C GLN A 50 -0.50 10.37 -9.41
N HIS A 51 -1.03 9.14 -9.32
CA HIS A 51 -1.78 8.74 -8.13
C HIS A 51 -0.88 8.56 -6.91
N VAL A 52 0.34 8.04 -7.09
CA VAL A 52 1.33 7.99 -6.00
C VAL A 52 1.65 9.41 -5.50
N GLU A 53 1.86 10.37 -6.40
CA GLU A 53 2.05 11.77 -6.02
C GLU A 53 0.84 12.33 -5.26
N ARG A 54 -0.39 12.06 -5.72
CA ARG A 54 -1.62 12.48 -5.04
C ARG A 54 -1.74 11.89 -3.64
N ILE A 55 -1.49 10.58 -3.49
CA ILE A 55 -1.54 9.90 -2.19
C ILE A 55 -0.53 10.52 -1.22
N LYS A 56 0.71 10.77 -1.66
CA LYS A 56 1.72 11.43 -0.84
C LYS A 56 1.30 12.84 -0.44
N THR A 57 0.77 13.62 -1.38
CA THR A 57 0.32 15.00 -1.15
C THR A 57 -0.75 15.04 -0.07
N LEU A 58 -1.84 14.28 -0.26
CA LEU A 58 -2.94 14.23 0.71
C LEU A 58 -2.49 13.66 2.07
N THR A 59 -1.58 12.69 2.07
CA THR A 59 -0.98 12.16 3.31
C THR A 59 -0.21 13.24 4.08
N ARG A 60 0.65 13.99 3.41
CA ARG A 60 1.47 15.06 4.02
C ARG A 60 0.62 16.22 4.53
N GLU A 61 -0.54 16.46 3.91
CA GLU A 61 -1.52 17.43 4.37
C GLU A 61 -2.37 16.94 5.56
N GLY A 62 -2.21 15.67 5.98
CA GLY A 62 -3.03 15.06 7.03
C GLY A 62 -4.48 14.82 6.61
N PHE A 63 -4.78 14.84 5.31
CA PHE A 63 -6.14 14.72 4.77
C PHE A 63 -6.85 13.42 5.20
N TYR A 64 -6.08 12.33 5.30
CA TYR A 64 -6.61 11.01 5.66
C TYR A 64 -6.79 10.81 7.17
N ASP A 65 -6.30 11.71 8.01
CA ASP A 65 -6.35 11.55 9.46
C ASP A 65 -7.80 11.64 9.95
N GLY A 66 -8.26 10.60 10.65
CA GLY A 66 -9.63 10.45 11.12
C GLY A 66 -10.61 9.90 10.08
N VAL A 67 -10.18 9.68 8.84
CA VAL A 67 -11.07 9.19 7.77
C VAL A 67 -11.45 7.73 8.00
N VAL A 68 -12.75 7.43 7.84
CA VAL A 68 -13.32 6.11 8.12
C VAL A 68 -13.29 5.17 6.92
N PHE A 69 -13.19 3.88 7.20
CA PHE A 69 -13.49 2.81 6.25
C PHE A 69 -15.01 2.70 6.10
N HIS A 70 -15.59 3.52 5.21
CA HIS A 70 -17.03 3.67 5.07
C HIS A 70 -17.69 2.51 4.31
N ARG A 71 -16.92 1.67 3.60
CA ARG A 71 -17.46 0.56 2.81
C ARG A 71 -16.51 -0.63 2.81
N VAL A 72 -16.93 -1.74 3.40
CA VAL A 72 -16.06 -2.90 3.66
C VAL A 72 -16.82 -4.18 3.37
N ILE A 73 -16.41 -4.89 2.31
CA ILE A 73 -17.10 -6.09 1.82
C ILE A 73 -16.19 -7.29 2.01
N GLU A 74 -16.67 -8.28 2.77
CA GLU A 74 -15.98 -9.53 3.05
C GLU A 74 -15.53 -10.24 1.76
N GLY A 75 -14.30 -10.73 1.74
CA GLY A 75 -13.71 -11.38 0.57
C GLY A 75 -13.35 -10.46 -0.60
N PHE A 76 -13.76 -9.19 -0.57
CA PHE A 76 -13.52 -8.21 -1.64
C PHE A 76 -12.53 -7.13 -1.22
N MET A 77 -12.98 -6.06 -0.55
CA MET A 77 -12.13 -4.92 -0.23
C MET A 77 -12.61 -4.10 0.98
N ALA A 78 -11.70 -3.30 1.53
CA ALA A 78 -11.97 -2.23 2.48
C ALA A 78 -11.70 -0.87 1.81
N GLN A 79 -12.75 -0.05 1.64
CA GLN A 79 -12.70 1.25 0.99
C GLN A 79 -12.76 2.39 2.02
N THR A 80 -11.92 3.41 1.80
CA THR A 80 -11.70 4.58 2.67
C THR A 80 -11.36 5.82 1.82
N GLY A 81 -10.89 6.90 2.44
CA GLY A 81 -10.40 8.10 1.77
C GLY A 81 -11.48 9.14 1.42
N ASP A 82 -12.70 8.98 1.94
CA ASP A 82 -13.76 9.99 1.89
C ASP A 82 -13.78 10.80 3.20
N PRO A 83 -13.45 12.10 3.20
CA PRO A 83 -13.40 12.93 4.41
C PRO A 83 -14.78 13.10 5.08
N THR A 84 -15.85 12.88 4.34
CA THR A 84 -17.23 12.92 4.87
C THR A 84 -17.70 11.57 5.42
N GLY A 85 -17.02 10.48 5.04
CA GLY A 85 -17.42 9.10 5.36
C GLY A 85 -18.71 8.64 4.67
N THR A 86 -19.22 9.37 3.69
CA THR A 86 -20.51 9.07 3.02
C THR A 86 -20.39 8.15 1.80
N GLY A 87 -19.17 7.98 1.28
CA GLY A 87 -18.85 7.33 0.01
C GLY A 87 -18.89 8.25 -1.21
N THR A 88 -19.16 9.55 -1.03
CA THR A 88 -19.36 10.50 -2.15
C THR A 88 -18.46 11.73 -2.10
N GLY A 89 -17.70 11.91 -1.01
CA GLY A 89 -16.76 13.02 -0.89
C GLY A 89 -15.42 12.77 -1.58
N GLY A 90 -14.60 13.82 -1.60
CA GLY A 90 -13.27 13.85 -2.18
C GLY A 90 -12.45 15.00 -1.58
N SER A 91 -11.22 15.14 -2.03
CA SER A 91 -10.39 16.31 -1.75
C SER A 91 -10.81 17.52 -2.60
N GLU A 92 -10.28 18.70 -2.26
CA GLU A 92 -10.47 19.93 -3.04
C GLU A 92 -9.66 19.94 -4.36
N TYR A 93 -8.78 18.95 -4.56
CA TYR A 93 -7.97 18.84 -5.77
C TYR A 93 -8.80 18.31 -6.95
N PRO A 94 -8.42 18.63 -8.20
CA PRO A 94 -9.00 18.01 -9.39
C PRO A 94 -8.84 16.49 -9.39
N ASP A 95 -9.71 15.81 -10.11
CA ASP A 95 -9.57 14.38 -10.35
C ASP A 95 -8.27 14.06 -11.11
N VAL A 96 -7.75 12.86 -10.88
CA VAL A 96 -6.52 12.36 -11.51
C VAL A 96 -6.91 11.41 -12.64
N PRO A 97 -6.42 11.62 -13.88
CA PRO A 97 -6.69 10.73 -14.99
C PRO A 97 -6.23 9.30 -14.72
N ALA A 98 -6.96 8.33 -15.25
CA ALA A 98 -6.70 6.91 -15.04
C ALA A 98 -5.30 6.48 -15.50
N GLU A 99 -4.59 5.77 -14.61
CA GLU A 99 -3.32 5.09 -14.88
C GLU A 99 -3.55 3.58 -14.80
N PHE A 100 -4.31 3.02 -15.75
CA PHE A 100 -4.61 1.59 -15.76
C PHE A 100 -3.40 0.77 -16.19
N SER A 101 -3.24 -0.40 -15.56
CA SER A 101 -2.17 -1.36 -15.86
C SER A 101 -2.71 -2.78 -15.95
N ASP A 102 -1.88 -3.71 -16.43
CA ASP A 102 -2.14 -5.14 -16.45
C ASP A 102 -1.73 -5.84 -15.14
N TYR A 103 -1.47 -5.08 -14.07
CA TYR A 103 -1.13 -5.61 -12.76
C TYR A 103 -2.18 -6.62 -12.27
N GLU A 104 -1.71 -7.78 -11.84
CA GLU A 104 -2.57 -8.79 -11.23
C GLU A 104 -2.83 -8.42 -9.78
N TYR A 105 -4.09 -8.12 -9.47
CA TYR A 105 -4.54 -7.85 -8.10
C TYR A 105 -4.22 -9.04 -7.22
N LYS A 106 -3.72 -8.75 -6.02
CA LYS A 106 -3.39 -9.70 -4.97
C LYS A 106 -4.02 -9.22 -3.66
N ARG A 107 -3.97 -10.08 -2.65
CA ARG A 107 -4.24 -9.65 -1.29
C ARG A 107 -3.35 -8.47 -0.92
N GLY A 108 -3.93 -7.42 -0.38
CA GLY A 108 -3.25 -6.18 -0.01
C GLY A 108 -3.02 -5.18 -1.14
N THR A 109 -3.47 -5.46 -2.37
CA THR A 109 -3.40 -4.45 -3.45
C THR A 109 -4.23 -3.23 -3.06
N ALA A 110 -3.60 -2.05 -3.15
CA ALA A 110 -4.22 -0.76 -2.91
C ALA A 110 -4.48 -0.05 -4.26
N ALA A 111 -5.75 0.29 -4.51
CA ALA A 111 -6.18 0.89 -5.76
C ALA A 111 -7.18 2.03 -5.51
N MET A 112 -7.26 2.97 -6.45
CA MET A 112 -8.12 4.15 -6.34
C MET A 112 -9.57 3.79 -6.60
N ALA A 113 -10.49 4.33 -5.79
CA ALA A 113 -11.90 4.34 -6.12
C ALA A 113 -12.20 5.46 -7.12
N ARG A 114 -13.25 5.29 -7.92
CA ARG A 114 -13.70 6.28 -8.90
C ARG A 114 -15.21 6.17 -9.12
N ALA A 115 -15.81 7.21 -9.70
CA ALA A 115 -17.16 7.15 -10.22
C ALA A 115 -17.21 6.42 -11.58
N MET A 116 -18.30 6.60 -12.33
CA MET A 116 -18.47 5.96 -13.64
C MET A 116 -17.42 6.40 -14.65
N ASP A 117 -17.03 7.67 -14.60
CA ASP A 117 -15.97 8.22 -15.45
C ASP A 117 -14.61 7.60 -15.04
N PRO A 118 -13.88 6.95 -15.97
CA PRO A 118 -12.54 6.44 -15.69
C PRO A 118 -11.60 7.45 -15.04
N ASP A 119 -11.73 8.74 -15.38
CA ASP A 119 -10.82 9.81 -14.95
C ASP A 119 -11.34 10.58 -13.71
N SER A 120 -12.26 9.98 -12.94
CA SER A 120 -12.87 10.60 -11.74
C SER A 120 -12.26 10.16 -10.40
N ALA A 121 -11.07 9.56 -10.42
CA ALA A 121 -10.38 9.21 -9.17
C ALA A 121 -9.91 10.48 -8.45
N ASN A 122 -10.19 10.59 -7.14
CA ASN A 122 -9.86 11.79 -6.37
C ASN A 122 -9.00 11.48 -5.12
N SER A 123 -9.64 11.05 -4.03
CA SER A 123 -8.98 10.73 -2.76
C SER A 123 -9.35 9.36 -2.19
N GLN A 124 -10.48 8.79 -2.64
CA GLN A 124 -10.93 7.50 -2.14
C GLN A 124 -10.07 6.36 -2.72
N PHE A 125 -9.76 5.38 -1.88
CA PHE A 125 -9.04 4.18 -2.29
C PHE A 125 -9.57 2.95 -1.54
N PHE A 126 -9.21 1.77 -2.01
CA PHE A 126 -9.55 0.52 -1.36
C PHE A 126 -8.36 -0.44 -1.30
N ILE A 127 -8.39 -1.33 -0.31
CA ILE A 127 -7.39 -2.40 -0.12
C ILE A 127 -8.10 -3.75 -0.26
N CYS A 128 -7.55 -4.63 -1.11
CA CYS A 128 -8.15 -5.92 -1.42
C CYS A 128 -7.87 -6.98 -0.34
N PHE A 129 -8.90 -7.70 0.11
CA PHE A 129 -8.77 -8.71 1.16
C PHE A 129 -8.13 -10.02 0.67
N THR A 130 -8.32 -10.38 -0.58
CA THR A 130 -7.93 -11.71 -1.08
C THR A 130 -7.27 -11.59 -2.46
N ASP A 131 -6.54 -12.63 -2.87
CA ASP A 131 -5.87 -12.65 -4.18
C ASP A 131 -6.85 -12.60 -5.36
N THR A 132 -8.08 -13.06 -5.15
CA THR A 132 -9.08 -13.14 -6.23
C THR A 132 -10.20 -12.13 -6.08
N GLY A 133 -10.40 -11.58 -4.88
CA GLY A 133 -11.52 -10.70 -4.54
C GLY A 133 -11.62 -9.46 -5.43
N CYS A 134 -10.49 -8.93 -5.88
CA CYS A 134 -10.43 -7.78 -6.78
C CYS A 134 -9.97 -8.13 -8.20
N SER A 135 -9.77 -9.41 -8.54
CA SER A 135 -9.18 -9.83 -9.82
C SER A 135 -9.94 -9.31 -11.04
N PHE A 136 -11.27 -9.19 -10.93
CA PHE A 136 -12.14 -8.67 -11.99
C PHE A 136 -12.00 -7.16 -12.22
N LEU A 137 -11.28 -6.43 -11.37
CA LEU A 137 -11.00 -4.99 -11.51
C LEU A 137 -9.74 -4.71 -12.34
N LYS A 138 -8.98 -5.75 -12.72
CA LYS A 138 -7.78 -5.62 -13.55
C LYS A 138 -8.07 -4.81 -14.82
N GLY A 139 -7.20 -3.84 -15.11
CA GLY A 139 -7.34 -2.93 -16.25
C GLY A 139 -8.47 -1.90 -16.16
N GLN A 140 -9.15 -1.77 -15.01
CA GLN A 140 -10.30 -0.87 -14.84
C GLN A 140 -10.17 0.13 -13.69
N TYR A 141 -9.17 -0.07 -12.82
CA TYR A 141 -8.90 0.75 -11.64
C TYR A 141 -7.38 0.89 -11.47
N THR A 142 -6.96 2.09 -11.07
CA THR A 142 -5.54 2.42 -10.91
C THR A 142 -4.98 1.84 -9.61
N VAL A 143 -3.99 0.96 -9.75
CA VAL A 143 -3.23 0.40 -8.64
C VAL A 143 -2.08 1.35 -8.29
N TRP A 144 -2.04 1.82 -7.05
CA TRP A 144 -1.01 2.76 -6.58
C TRP A 144 -0.10 2.16 -5.51
N GLY A 145 -0.47 1.02 -4.92
CA GLY A 145 0.32 0.42 -3.85
C GLY A 145 0.00 -1.04 -3.55
N GLN A 146 0.78 -1.62 -2.65
CA GLN A 146 0.64 -2.98 -2.18
C GLN A 146 1.01 -3.02 -0.69
N VAL A 147 0.12 -3.55 0.15
CA VAL A 147 0.42 -3.82 1.56
C VAL A 147 1.58 -4.82 1.61
N SER A 148 2.65 -4.45 2.32
CA SER A 148 3.83 -5.27 2.59
C SER A 148 3.81 -5.86 4.00
N GLU A 149 3.22 -5.14 4.97
CA GLU A 149 3.10 -5.58 6.37
C GLU A 149 1.79 -5.11 7.01
N GLY A 150 1.31 -5.84 8.03
CA GLY A 150 0.15 -5.44 8.83
C GLY A 150 -1.21 -5.70 8.18
N MET A 151 -1.30 -6.60 7.19
CA MET A 151 -2.56 -6.92 6.51
C MET A 151 -3.65 -7.44 7.47
N GLU A 152 -3.27 -8.07 8.58
CA GLU A 152 -4.17 -8.50 9.66
C GLU A 152 -4.96 -7.34 10.29
N HIS A 153 -4.43 -6.11 10.26
CA HIS A 153 -5.13 -4.93 10.77
C HIS A 153 -6.21 -4.46 9.79
N ILE A 154 -5.99 -4.65 8.48
CA ILE A 154 -7.05 -4.45 7.48
C ILE A 154 -8.12 -5.53 7.62
N ASP A 155 -7.73 -6.80 7.82
CA ASP A 155 -8.68 -7.90 8.04
C ASP A 155 -9.61 -7.64 9.23
N ALA A 156 -9.11 -6.98 10.29
CA ALA A 156 -9.85 -6.68 11.51
C ALA A 156 -10.89 -5.54 11.36
N VAL A 157 -10.85 -4.76 10.27
CA VAL A 157 -11.81 -3.66 10.03
C VAL A 157 -13.25 -4.19 9.99
N GLU A 158 -14.18 -3.55 10.71
CA GLU A 158 -15.58 -3.99 10.75
C GLU A 158 -16.22 -3.99 9.34
N ARG A 159 -16.95 -5.05 9.00
CA ARG A 159 -17.62 -5.19 7.69
C ARG A 159 -18.94 -4.42 7.64
N GLY A 160 -19.30 -3.92 6.45
CA GLY A 160 -20.60 -3.28 6.18
C GLY A 160 -20.57 -2.21 5.09
N GLU A 161 -21.75 -1.77 4.67
CA GLU A 161 -21.96 -0.74 3.64
C GLU A 161 -23.04 0.29 4.08
N PRO A 162 -22.79 1.11 5.12
CA PRO A 162 -21.56 1.21 5.92
C PRO A 162 -21.54 0.24 7.12
N PRO A 163 -20.35 -0.01 7.71
CA PRO A 163 -20.22 -0.71 8.99
C PRO A 163 -20.97 0.01 10.12
N ARG A 164 -21.34 -0.72 11.19
CA ARG A 164 -22.06 -0.12 12.33
C ARG A 164 -21.12 0.73 13.17
N ASN A 165 -19.89 0.29 13.37
CA ASN A 165 -18.81 1.07 13.98
C ASN A 165 -17.60 1.07 13.02
N PRO A 166 -17.58 1.98 12.03
CA PRO A 166 -16.50 2.03 11.06
C PRO A 166 -15.14 2.25 11.74
N SER A 167 -14.17 1.39 11.42
CA SER A 167 -12.76 1.67 11.74
C SER A 167 -12.30 2.93 11.03
N LYS A 168 -11.24 3.55 11.53
CA LYS A 168 -10.66 4.75 10.92
C LYS A 168 -9.14 4.70 10.78
N ILE A 169 -8.66 5.52 9.86
CA ILE A 169 -7.27 5.93 9.78
C ILE A 169 -7.03 6.87 10.97
N VAL A 170 -6.18 6.46 11.90
CA VAL A 170 -5.73 7.32 13.01
C VAL A 170 -4.72 8.33 12.49
N LYS A 171 -3.80 7.87 11.64
CA LYS A 171 -2.80 8.71 10.98
C LYS A 171 -2.28 8.04 9.72
N MET A 172 -2.03 8.81 8.67
CA MET A 172 -1.28 8.33 7.51
C MET A 172 0.03 9.13 7.39
N THR A 173 1.15 8.48 7.08
CA THR A 173 2.46 9.16 7.00
C THR A 173 3.33 8.55 5.91
N VAL A 174 4.07 9.37 5.18
CA VAL A 174 5.15 8.91 4.29
C VAL A 174 6.35 8.55 5.15
N ALA A 175 6.90 7.34 5.02
CA ALA A 175 7.89 6.81 5.95
C ALA A 175 9.13 7.72 6.09
N ALA A 176 9.60 8.31 4.99
CA ALA A 176 10.69 9.27 4.99
C ALA A 176 10.46 10.49 5.93
N ASP A 177 9.22 10.95 6.07
CA ASP A 177 8.88 12.08 6.93
C ASP A 177 8.80 11.68 8.42
N ALA A 178 8.56 10.40 8.71
CA ALA A 178 8.58 9.87 10.07
C ALA A 178 10.01 9.70 10.60
N GLU A 179 10.90 9.14 9.78
CA GLU A 179 12.33 8.96 10.12
C GLU A 179 13.03 10.31 10.33
N GLY A 180 12.71 11.31 9.51
CA GLY A 180 13.24 12.67 9.68
C GLY A 180 12.79 13.35 10.97
N ALA A 181 11.59 13.05 11.47
CA ALA A 181 11.08 13.59 12.73
C ALA A 181 11.74 12.95 13.95
N GLU A 182 12.06 11.65 13.89
CA GLU A 182 12.79 10.96 14.97
C GLU A 182 14.25 11.44 15.05
N ALA A 183 14.91 11.63 13.90
CA ALA A 183 16.28 12.16 13.85
C ALA A 183 16.40 13.63 14.30
N ALA A 184 15.33 14.43 14.18
CA ALA A 184 15.31 15.82 14.63
C ALA A 184 14.95 15.98 16.12
N ALA A 185 14.52 14.90 16.78
CA ALA A 185 14.15 14.89 18.19
C ALA A 185 15.31 14.45 19.13
N GLU A 186 16.45 14.03 18.56
CA GLU A 186 17.71 13.70 19.26
C GLU A 186 18.71 14.86 19.19
#